data_AF-A0A4U6CAZ4-F1
#
_entry.id   AF-A0A4U6CAZ4-F1
#
_cell.length_a   1.000
_cell.length_b   1.000
_cell.length_c   1.000
_cell.angle_alpha   90.00
_cell.angle_beta   90.00
_cell.angle_gamma   90.00
#
_symmetry.space_group_name_H-M   'P 1'
#
loop_
_entity.id
_entity.type
_entity.pdbx_description
1 polymer ?
#
loop_
_entity_poly.entity_id
_entity_poly.type
_entity_poly.pdbx_seq_one_letter_code
_entity_poly.pdbx_strand_id
1 'polypeptide(L)'
;MAQTFTATIENWTRRVIGAEEAVFKESAQELLEELNQQLESMIYETPESEGYKRTKFLQASLMASTSEMPRLSVDNPGASVVPDFGQIELVINNAELGETIYLGYTARYGAYVHYGTSKMPPRQWVALVAQRWREIVARVAARVKARFGL
;
A
#
# COMPACT_ATOMS: atom_id res chain seq x y z
N MET A 1 -44.50 -10.30 4.00
CA MET A 1 -44.68 -10.09 2.55
C MET A 1 -43.46 -10.65 1.85
N ALA A 2 -43.62 -11.52 0.84
CA ALA A 2 -42.50 -12.06 0.07
C ALA A 2 -41.80 -10.92 -0.69
N GLN A 3 -40.47 -10.91 -0.75
CA GLN A 3 -39.74 -10.00 -1.64
C GLN A 3 -40.14 -10.30 -3.08
N THR A 4 -40.39 -9.25 -3.87
CA THR A 4 -40.56 -9.39 -5.31
C THR A 4 -39.23 -9.77 -5.94
N PHE A 5 -39.27 -10.50 -7.05
CA PHE A 5 -38.06 -10.83 -7.81
C PHE A 5 -37.24 -9.57 -8.15
N THR A 6 -37.91 -8.48 -8.54
CA THR A 6 -37.27 -7.17 -8.78
C THR A 6 -36.50 -6.67 -7.56
N ALA A 7 -37.10 -6.70 -6.37
CA ALA A 7 -36.43 -6.27 -5.14
C ALA A 7 -35.21 -7.14 -4.80
N THR A 8 -35.27 -8.45 -5.10
CA THR A 8 -34.13 -9.35 -4.92
C THR A 8 -32.97 -8.98 -5.85
N ILE A 9 -33.24 -8.72 -7.13
CA ILE A 9 -32.22 -8.33 -8.10
C ILE A 9 -31.60 -6.98 -7.75
N GLU A 10 -32.41 -5.96 -7.42
CA GLU A 10 -31.91 -4.65 -7.01
C GLU A 10 -30.98 -4.72 -5.79
N ASN A 11 -31.37 -5.50 -4.78
CA ASN A 11 -30.55 -5.71 -3.58
C ASN A 11 -29.24 -6.43 -3.90
N TRP A 12 -29.26 -7.39 -4.82
CA TRP A 12 -28.04 -8.06 -5.27
C TRP A 12 -27.11 -7.08 -6.00
N THR A 13 -27.61 -6.32 -6.96
CA THR A 13 -26.82 -5.35 -7.73
C THR A 13 -26.15 -4.30 -6.83
N ARG A 14 -26.88 -3.74 -5.86
CA ARG A 14 -26.31 -2.78 -4.90
C ARG A 14 -25.14 -3.36 -4.10
N ARG A 15 -25.24 -4.63 -3.69
CA ARG A 15 -24.16 -5.31 -2.95
C ARG A 15 -22.94 -5.56 -3.82
N VAL A 16 -23.13 -5.91 -5.09
CA VAL A 16 -22.03 -6.11 -6.04
C VAL A 16 -21.26 -4.81 -6.26
N ILE A 17 -21.94 -3.68 -6.52
CA ILE A 17 -21.29 -2.38 -6.74
C ILE A 17 -20.44 -2.00 -5.51
N GLY A 18 -21.00 -2.10 -4.30
CA GLY A 18 -20.26 -1.80 -3.08
C GLY A 18 -19.09 -2.76 -2.83
N ALA A 19 -19.22 -4.03 -3.22
CA ALA A 19 -18.16 -5.01 -3.10
C ALA A 19 -17.01 -4.74 -4.08
N GLU A 20 -17.30 -4.33 -5.32
CA GLU A 20 -16.27 -3.98 -6.31
C GLU A 20 -15.39 -2.82 -5.82
N GLU A 21 -16.02 -1.73 -5.37
CA GLU A 21 -15.31 -0.57 -4.84
C GLU A 21 -14.49 -0.93 -3.58
N ALA A 22 -15.08 -1.72 -2.67
CA ALA A 22 -14.38 -2.18 -1.47
C ALA A 22 -13.16 -3.04 -1.81
N VAL A 23 -13.26 -3.99 -2.74
CA VAL A 23 -12.11 -4.81 -3.15
C VAL A 23 -11.00 -3.93 -3.73
N PHE A 24 -11.33 -2.95 -4.56
CA PHE A 24 -10.36 -2.05 -5.15
C PHE A 24 -9.59 -1.24 -4.08
N LYS A 25 -10.31 -0.55 -3.20
CA LYS A 25 -9.72 0.33 -2.18
C LYS A 25 -9.00 -0.45 -1.08
N GLU A 26 -9.62 -1.51 -0.56
CA GLU A 26 -9.02 -2.32 0.51
C GLU A 26 -7.79 -3.10 0.04
N SER A 27 -7.72 -3.51 -1.24
CA SER A 27 -6.50 -4.14 -1.78
C SER A 27 -5.33 -3.17 -1.82
N ALA A 28 -5.56 -1.90 -2.17
CA ALA A 28 -4.52 -0.87 -2.15
C ALA A 28 -4.08 -0.52 -0.71
N GLN A 29 -5.02 -0.48 0.24
CA GLN A 29 -4.70 -0.29 1.67
C GLN A 29 -3.88 -1.46 2.22
N GLU A 30 -4.22 -2.69 1.87
CA GLU A 30 -3.46 -3.85 2.31
C GLU A 30 -2.07 -3.93 1.67
N LEU A 31 -1.93 -3.51 0.41
CA LEU A 31 -0.63 -3.36 -0.24
C LEU A 31 0.26 -2.33 0.50
N LEU A 32 -0.32 -1.22 0.96
CA LEU A 32 0.37 -0.22 1.79
C LEU A 32 0.83 -0.83 3.13
N GLU A 33 -0.03 -1.58 3.80
CA GLU A 33 0.32 -2.25 5.06
C GLU A 33 1.46 -3.25 4.87
N GLU A 34 1.39 -4.08 3.83
CA GLU A 34 2.44 -5.05 3.47
C GLU A 34 3.77 -4.37 3.12
N LEU A 35 3.75 -3.25 2.39
CA LEU A 35 4.93 -2.44 2.13
C LEU A 35 5.56 -1.94 3.42
N ASN A 36 4.73 -1.45 4.34
CA ASN A 36 5.18 -0.92 5.62
C ASN A 36 5.82 -2.03 6.50
N GLN A 37 5.14 -3.16 6.67
CA GLN A 37 5.62 -4.31 7.44
C GLN A 37 6.89 -4.92 6.84
N GLN A 38 6.95 -5.04 5.51
CA GLN A 38 8.13 -5.57 4.83
C GLN A 38 9.34 -4.66 5.02
N LEU A 39 9.15 -3.35 4.98
CA LEU A 39 10.23 -2.38 5.20
C LEU A 39 10.69 -2.38 6.67
N GLU A 40 9.74 -2.43 7.61
CA GLU A 40 10.01 -2.50 9.05
C GLU A 40 10.86 -3.73 9.38
N SER A 41 10.42 -4.93 8.98
CA SER A 41 11.15 -6.17 9.21
C SER A 41 12.55 -6.19 8.58
N MET A 42 12.70 -5.67 7.36
CA MET A 42 13.98 -5.70 6.64
C MET A 42 15.00 -4.66 7.10
N ILE A 43 14.53 -3.54 7.66
CA ILE A 43 15.39 -2.39 7.97
C ILE A 43 15.34 -2.04 9.44
N TYR A 44 14.17 -1.77 9.99
CA TYR A 44 14.03 -1.12 11.29
C TYR A 44 13.98 -2.08 12.48
N GLU A 45 13.66 -3.36 12.26
CA GLU A 45 13.73 -4.40 13.30
C GLU A 45 15.12 -5.06 13.42
N THR A 46 15.99 -4.88 12.42
CA THR A 46 17.38 -5.36 12.49
C THR A 46 18.20 -4.50 13.48
N PRO A 47 19.36 -4.93 13.99
CA PRO A 47 20.23 -4.05 14.79
C PRO A 47 20.73 -2.83 14.02
N GLU A 48 20.81 -1.67 14.68
CA GLU A 48 21.40 -0.46 14.08
C GLU A 48 22.90 -0.65 13.84
N SER A 49 23.38 -0.18 12.69
CA SER A 49 24.81 -0.24 12.36
C SER A 49 25.54 0.92 13.05
N GLU A 50 26.78 0.67 13.46
CA GLU A 50 27.62 1.68 14.12
C GLU A 50 27.75 2.94 13.24
N GLY A 51 27.47 4.11 13.82
CA GLY A 51 27.52 5.41 13.13
C GLY A 51 26.36 5.70 12.17
N TYR A 52 25.38 4.80 12.02
CA TYR A 52 24.14 5.06 11.31
C TYR A 52 23.06 5.53 12.28
N LYS A 53 22.29 6.57 11.92
CA LYS A 53 21.12 7.02 12.68
C LYS A 53 19.85 6.67 11.92
N ARG A 54 19.01 5.83 12.52
CA ARG A 54 17.70 5.44 11.99
C ARG A 54 16.70 6.58 12.14
N THR A 55 16.56 7.32 11.07
CA THR A 55 15.60 8.42 10.98
C THR A 55 14.17 7.98 10.68
N LYS A 56 13.96 6.72 10.25
CA LYS A 56 12.69 6.23 9.66
C LYS A 56 12.20 7.00 8.42
N PHE A 57 13.02 7.89 7.87
CA PHE A 57 12.62 8.74 6.73
C PHE A 57 12.28 7.96 5.47
N LEU A 58 12.94 6.84 5.18
CA LEU A 58 12.56 6.03 4.01
C LEU A 58 11.11 5.56 4.12
N GLN A 59 10.66 5.14 5.30
CA GLN A 59 9.28 4.72 5.54
C GLN A 59 8.32 5.89 5.43
N ALA A 60 8.65 7.02 6.07
CA ALA A 60 7.86 8.24 6.03
C ALA A 60 7.81 8.91 4.64
N SER A 61 8.74 8.57 3.74
CA SER A 61 8.80 9.13 2.39
C SER A 61 7.84 8.47 1.39
N LEU A 62 7.10 7.44 1.82
CA LEU A 62 6.07 6.83 0.98
C LEU A 62 4.97 7.86 0.70
N MET A 63 4.54 7.93 -0.56
CA MET A 63 3.47 8.80 -1.00
C MET A 63 2.53 8.04 -1.92
N ALA A 64 1.32 8.57 -2.06
CA ALA A 64 0.35 8.10 -3.04
C ALA A 64 -0.06 9.22 -3.99
N SER A 65 -0.40 8.84 -5.21
CA SER A 65 -0.94 9.72 -6.23
C SER A 65 -1.81 8.90 -7.19
N THR A 66 -2.80 9.53 -7.80
CA THR A 66 -3.55 8.90 -8.90
C THR A 66 -3.17 9.44 -10.28
N SER A 67 -2.31 10.48 -10.34
CA SER A 67 -1.93 11.14 -11.59
C SER A 67 -0.59 10.66 -12.14
N GLU A 68 0.41 10.46 -11.28
CA GLU A 68 1.74 10.01 -11.68
C GLU A 68 2.49 9.33 -10.53
N MET A 69 3.52 8.55 -10.87
CA MET A 69 4.39 7.89 -9.90
C MET A 69 5.20 8.91 -9.08
N PRO A 70 5.14 8.89 -7.74
CA PRO A 70 6.04 9.69 -6.90
C PRO A 70 7.50 9.39 -7.20
N ARG A 71 8.33 10.45 -7.28
CA ARG A 71 9.74 10.35 -7.69
C ARG A 71 10.68 10.43 -6.49
N LEU A 72 11.83 9.77 -6.61
CA LEU A 72 12.92 9.82 -5.64
C LEU A 72 13.63 11.19 -5.69
N SER A 73 13.14 12.17 -4.92
CA SER A 73 13.58 13.57 -5.02
C SER A 73 14.02 14.21 -3.70
N VAL A 74 13.63 13.65 -2.55
CA VAL A 74 13.80 14.28 -1.23
C VAL A 74 14.99 13.71 -0.46
N ASP A 75 15.83 14.58 0.07
CA ASP A 75 16.97 14.20 0.92
C ASP A 75 16.53 13.89 2.35
N ASN A 76 17.28 13.01 3.02
CA ASN A 76 17.01 12.67 4.40
C ASN A 76 17.28 13.90 5.30
N PRO A 77 16.33 14.33 6.15
CA PRO A 77 16.50 15.49 7.01
C PRO A 77 17.54 15.29 8.13
N GLY A 78 18.07 14.08 8.32
CA GLY A 78 19.04 13.76 9.38
C GLY A 78 18.43 13.68 10.79
N ALA A 79 17.14 13.95 10.91
CA ALA A 79 16.35 13.85 12.13
C ALA A 79 15.37 12.68 12.05
N SER A 80 15.03 12.11 13.21
CA SER A 80 14.01 11.08 13.30
C SER A 80 12.66 11.65 12.91
N VAL A 81 11.94 10.92 12.06
CA VAL A 81 10.59 11.24 11.60
C VAL A 81 9.64 10.09 11.92
N VAL A 82 8.40 10.43 12.23
CA VAL A 82 7.33 9.45 12.43
C VAL A 82 6.62 9.28 11.09
N PRO A 83 6.54 8.05 10.52
CA PRO A 83 5.75 7.81 9.33
C PRO A 83 4.27 8.11 9.60
N ASP A 84 3.64 8.85 8.69
CA ASP A 84 2.20 9.13 8.69
C ASP A 84 1.63 8.71 7.34
N PHE A 85 0.70 7.76 7.38
CA PHE A 85 0.07 7.19 6.18
C PHE A 85 -1.34 7.73 5.93
N GLY A 86 -1.85 8.64 6.77
CA GLY A 86 -3.22 9.16 6.64
C GLY A 86 -3.46 9.84 5.30
N GLN A 87 -2.49 10.59 4.78
CA GLN A 87 -2.60 11.21 3.46
C GLN A 87 -2.67 10.18 2.32
N ILE A 88 -1.99 9.04 2.45
CA ILE A 88 -2.06 7.96 1.46
C ILE A 88 -3.43 7.30 1.51
N GLU A 89 -3.93 7.01 2.71
CA GLU A 89 -5.27 6.43 2.90
C GLU A 89 -6.36 7.34 2.31
N LEU A 90 -6.21 8.66 2.46
CA LEU A 90 -7.11 9.64 1.81
C LEU A 90 -7.06 9.57 0.29
N VAL A 91 -5.87 9.44 -0.31
CA VAL A 91 -5.75 9.26 -1.77
C VAL A 91 -6.44 7.96 -2.22
N ILE A 92 -6.22 6.85 -1.52
CA ILE A 92 -6.85 5.57 -1.85
C ILE A 92 -8.37 5.65 -1.71
N ASN A 93 -8.87 6.28 -0.64
CA ASN A 93 -10.30 6.39 -0.38
C ASN A 93 -11.03 7.29 -1.38
N ASN A 94 -10.34 8.30 -1.92
CA ASN A 94 -10.89 9.19 -2.93
C ASN A 94 -10.70 8.69 -4.37
N ALA A 95 -9.90 7.64 -4.58
CA ALA A 95 -9.69 7.08 -5.92
C ALA A 95 -10.99 6.50 -6.50
N GLU A 96 -11.22 6.73 -7.79
CA GLU A 96 -12.36 6.17 -8.52
C GLU A 96 -12.10 4.70 -8.89
N LEU A 97 -13.16 3.90 -8.95
CA LEU A 97 -13.03 2.49 -9.33
C LEU A 97 -12.43 2.37 -10.73
N GLY A 98 -11.30 1.66 -10.83
CA GLY A 98 -10.56 1.46 -12.07
C GLY A 98 -9.49 2.52 -12.34
N GLU A 99 -9.37 3.55 -11.50
CA GLU A 99 -8.25 4.49 -11.53
C GLU A 99 -6.93 3.78 -11.19
N THR A 100 -5.81 4.31 -11.66
CA THR A 100 -4.49 3.81 -11.25
C THR A 100 -4.04 4.52 -9.99
N ILE A 101 -3.79 3.77 -8.93
CA ILE A 101 -3.19 4.29 -7.69
C ILE A 101 -1.69 3.99 -7.73
N TYR A 102 -0.88 5.04 -7.69
CA TYR A 102 0.58 4.96 -7.57
C TYR A 102 0.98 5.05 -6.11
N LEU A 103 1.75 4.08 -5.63
CA LEU A 103 2.45 4.13 -4.34
C LEU A 103 3.95 4.20 -4.61
N GLY A 104 4.60 5.27 -4.16
CA GLY A 104 6.01 5.52 -4.47
C GLY A 104 6.75 6.19 -3.32
N TYR A 105 8.00 5.77 -3.10
CA TYR A 105 8.90 6.41 -2.14
C TYR A 105 9.54 7.65 -2.75
N THR A 106 9.74 8.68 -1.94
CA THR A 106 10.37 9.95 -2.39
C THR A 106 11.77 10.17 -1.84
N ALA A 107 12.22 9.37 -0.87
CA ALA A 107 13.60 9.45 -0.39
C ALA A 107 14.60 9.11 -1.51
N ARG A 108 15.48 10.05 -1.87
CA ARG A 108 16.46 9.90 -2.98
C ARG A 108 17.27 8.61 -2.89
N TYR A 109 17.64 8.23 -1.67
CA TYR A 109 18.46 7.04 -1.44
C TYR A 109 17.69 5.72 -1.49
N GLY A 110 16.36 5.75 -1.65
CA GLY A 110 15.51 4.56 -1.67
C GLY A 110 15.94 3.53 -2.72
N ALA A 111 16.34 3.98 -3.92
CA ALA A 111 16.87 3.08 -4.95
C ALA A 111 18.13 2.34 -4.50
N TYR A 112 19.06 2.99 -3.81
CA TYR A 112 20.28 2.36 -3.31
C TYR A 112 19.98 1.31 -2.23
N VAL A 113 18.96 1.54 -1.40
CA VAL A 113 18.50 0.54 -0.41
C VAL A 113 17.84 -0.63 -1.12
N HIS A 114 17.00 -0.35 -2.11
CA HIS A 114 16.23 -1.36 -2.81
C HIS A 114 17.12 -2.29 -3.65
N TYR A 115 17.98 -1.71 -4.48
CA TYR A 115 18.83 -2.44 -5.42
C TYR A 115 20.22 -2.77 -4.87
N GLY A 116 20.58 -2.25 -3.69
CA GLY A 116 21.90 -2.41 -3.12
C GLY A 116 22.95 -1.52 -3.81
N THR A 117 24.19 -1.66 -3.34
CA THR A 117 25.37 -0.97 -3.86
C THR A 117 26.57 -1.91 -3.80
N SER A 118 27.75 -1.47 -4.25
CA SER A 118 28.99 -2.25 -4.07
C SER A 118 29.37 -2.52 -2.62
N LYS A 119 28.79 -1.78 -1.65
CA LYS A 119 29.10 -1.89 -0.22
C LYS A 119 27.92 -2.41 0.62
N MET A 120 26.76 -2.62 0.02
CA MET A 120 25.53 -2.98 0.75
C MET A 120 24.67 -3.92 -0.10
N PRO A 121 24.24 -5.08 0.43
CA PRO A 121 23.34 -5.96 -0.29
C PRO A 121 21.96 -5.31 -0.52
N PRO A 122 21.23 -5.74 -1.57
CA PRO A 122 19.89 -5.22 -1.85
C PRO A 122 18.88 -5.62 -0.77
N ARG A 123 17.91 -4.74 -0.52
CA ARG A 123 16.71 -5.04 0.28
C ARG A 123 15.49 -4.77 -0.60
N GLN A 124 15.01 -5.78 -1.32
CA GLN A 124 14.02 -5.59 -2.38
C GLN A 124 12.57 -5.53 -1.89
N TRP A 125 12.26 -4.75 -0.84
CA TRP A 125 10.96 -4.78 -0.17
C TRP A 125 9.77 -4.52 -1.13
N VAL A 126 9.89 -3.53 -2.03
CA VAL A 126 8.86 -3.23 -3.03
C VAL A 126 8.60 -4.41 -3.97
N ALA A 127 9.66 -5.03 -4.50
CA ALA A 127 9.53 -6.12 -5.47
C ALA A 127 8.92 -7.37 -4.83
N LEU A 128 9.31 -7.66 -3.58
CA LEU A 128 8.76 -8.79 -2.82
C LEU A 128 7.27 -8.60 -2.51
N VAL A 129 6.86 -7.39 -2.15
CA VAL A 129 5.44 -7.09 -1.91
C VAL A 129 4.65 -7.08 -3.22
N ALA A 130 5.22 -6.52 -4.30
CA ALA A 130 4.58 -6.50 -5.62
C ALA A 130 4.30 -7.93 -6.15
N GLN A 131 5.18 -8.90 -5.88
CA GLN A 131 4.95 -10.30 -6.22
C GLN A 131 3.70 -10.88 -5.53
N ARG A 132 3.34 -10.39 -4.35
CA ARG A 132 2.17 -10.82 -3.57
C ARG A 132 0.87 -10.14 -4.00
N TRP A 133 0.89 -9.23 -4.98
CA TRP A 133 -0.30 -8.46 -5.36
C TRP A 133 -1.54 -9.33 -5.64
N ARG A 134 -1.37 -10.41 -6.42
CA ARG A 134 -2.48 -11.32 -6.75
C ARG A 134 -3.05 -12.00 -5.51
N GLU A 135 -2.21 -12.36 -4.55
CA GLU A 135 -2.61 -12.98 -3.30
C GLU A 135 -3.34 -11.99 -2.39
N ILE A 136 -2.83 -10.77 -2.26
CA ILE A 136 -3.48 -9.66 -1.54
C ILE A 136 -4.90 -9.45 -2.06
N VAL A 137 -5.05 -9.25 -3.38
CA VAL A 137 -6.38 -9.03 -4.01
C VAL A 137 -7.30 -10.23 -3.77
N ALA A 138 -6.81 -11.47 -3.92
CA ALA A 138 -7.63 -12.66 -3.70
C ALA A 138 -8.13 -12.74 -2.25
N ARG A 139 -7.25 -12.44 -1.28
CA ARG A 139 -7.56 -12.44 0.15
C ARG A 139 -8.56 -11.35 0.53
N VAL A 140 -8.37 -10.13 0.04
CA VAL A 140 -9.35 -9.04 0.20
C VAL A 140 -10.69 -9.42 -0.41
N ALA A 141 -10.70 -9.89 -1.67
CA ALA A 141 -11.92 -10.26 -2.36
C ALA A 141 -12.71 -11.34 -1.61
N ALA A 142 -12.04 -12.34 -1.02
CA ALA A 142 -12.69 -13.33 -0.19
C ALA A 142 -13.36 -12.71 1.06
N ARG A 143 -12.65 -11.82 1.77
CA ARG A 143 -13.19 -11.12 2.95
C ARG A 143 -14.37 -10.21 2.59
N VAL A 144 -14.26 -9.45 1.50
CA VAL A 144 -15.32 -8.56 1.04
C VAL A 144 -16.56 -9.35 0.60
N LYS A 145 -16.41 -10.42 -0.19
CA LYS A 145 -17.53 -11.28 -0.58
C LYS A 145 -18.28 -11.83 0.62
N ALA A 146 -17.55 -12.34 1.62
CA ALA A 146 -18.16 -12.81 2.87
C ALA A 146 -18.93 -11.69 3.59
N ARG A 147 -18.36 -10.48 3.69
CA ARG A 147 -18.99 -9.31 4.33
C ARG A 147 -20.26 -8.84 3.61
N PHE A 148 -20.29 -8.95 2.28
CA PHE A 148 -21.43 -8.54 1.45
C PHE A 148 -22.43 -9.69 1.17
N GLY A 149 -22.15 -10.92 1.60
CA GLY A 149 -22.97 -12.09 1.34
C GLY A 149 -23.08 -12.43 -0.15
N LEU A 150 -21.93 -12.37 -0.84
CA LEU A 150 -21.76 -12.68 -2.27
C LEU A 150 -21.03 -14.00 -2.49
#